data_AF-A0A1Q7KRL8-F1
#
_entry.id   AF-A0A1Q7KRL8-F1
#
_cell.length_a   1.000
_cell.length_b   1.000
_cell.length_c   1.000
_cell.angle_alpha   90.00
_cell.angle_beta   90.00
_cell.angle_gamma   90.00
#
_symmetry.space_group_name_H-M   'P 1'
#
loop_
_entity.id
_entity.type
_entity.pdbx_description
1 polymer ?
#
loop_
_entity_poly.entity_id
_entity_poly.type
_entity_poly.pdbx_seq_one_letter_code
_entity_poly.pdbx_strand_id
1 'polypeptide(L)'
;MAGSLVLWGTPYPVGSGKVDLGGGTAQLLVHNVCSVFDVFTVPNSFDPAHALGIFGAIINSMRIEWSGVTRSVPGFSDSTNKFRGDFFECSATIAVSATTPRETGHGFHFESDPATTHTDFAQFGTEHNGVFF
;
A
#
# COMPACT_ATOMS: atom_id res chain seq x y z
N MET A 1 8.33 25.59 -13.11
CA MET A 1 8.74 24.23 -13.55
C MET A 1 7.72 23.26 -12.99
N ALA A 2 7.03 22.52 -13.85
CA ALA A 2 6.05 21.52 -13.43
C ALA A 2 6.80 20.32 -12.85
N GLY A 3 6.56 20.00 -11.57
CA GLY A 3 7.14 18.80 -10.94
C GLY A 3 6.56 17.54 -11.59
N SER A 4 7.43 16.63 -12.03
CA SER A 4 7.01 15.30 -12.44
C SER A 4 6.59 14.50 -11.21
N LEU A 5 5.37 13.96 -11.19
CA LEU A 5 5.00 12.90 -10.26
C LEU A 5 5.82 11.66 -10.60
N VAL A 6 6.81 11.34 -9.76
CA VAL A 6 7.54 10.08 -9.85
C VAL A 6 6.89 9.09 -8.90
N LEU A 7 6.23 8.08 -9.44
CA LEU A 7 5.74 6.93 -8.67
C LEU A 7 6.92 5.96 -8.49
N TRP A 8 7.32 5.74 -7.25
CA TRP A 8 8.33 4.73 -6.91
C TRP A 8 7.63 3.49 -6.36
N GLY A 9 7.85 2.35 -6.99
CA GLY A 9 7.36 1.05 -6.54
C GLY A 9 8.52 0.18 -6.10
N THR A 10 8.32 -0.61 -5.06
CA THR A 10 9.30 -1.61 -4.60
C THR A 10 8.66 -2.99 -4.69
N PRO A 11 9.30 -3.97 -5.35
CA PRO A 11 8.74 -5.31 -5.43
C PRO A 11 8.81 -5.96 -4.04
N TYR A 12 7.71 -6.62 -3.64
CA TYR A 12 7.73 -7.51 -2.48
C TYR A 12 8.22 -8.91 -2.88
N PRO A 13 8.78 -9.69 -1.93
CA PRO A 13 9.22 -11.05 -2.22
C PRO A 13 8.11 -11.94 -2.80
N VAL A 14 8.46 -12.83 -3.73
CA VAL A 14 7.50 -13.81 -4.27
C VAL A 14 6.88 -14.62 -3.12
N GLY A 15 5.56 -14.79 -3.16
CA GLY A 15 4.79 -15.50 -2.12
C GLY A 15 4.35 -14.64 -0.94
N SER A 16 4.70 -13.34 -0.91
CA SER A 16 4.20 -12.40 0.10
C SER A 16 2.69 -12.18 0.02
N GLY A 17 2.11 -12.35 -1.18
CA GLY A 17 0.67 -12.22 -1.42
C GLY A 17 -0.04 -13.57 -1.49
N LYS A 18 -1.20 -13.68 -0.86
CA LYS A 18 -2.15 -14.79 -1.01
C LYS A 18 -3.54 -14.24 -1.22
N VAL A 19 -4.29 -14.80 -2.16
CA VAL A 19 -5.66 -14.41 -2.45
C VAL A 19 -6.50 -15.67 -2.57
N ASP A 20 -7.61 -15.72 -1.83
CA ASP A 20 -8.65 -16.73 -1.96
C ASP A 20 -9.97 -16.01 -2.26
N LEU A 21 -10.28 -15.90 -3.55
CA LEU A 21 -11.51 -15.27 -4.01
C LEU A 21 -12.76 -16.05 -3.58
N GLY A 22 -12.67 -17.39 -3.48
CA GLY A 22 -13.78 -18.24 -3.06
C GLY A 22 -14.06 -18.15 -1.56
N GLY A 23 -12.99 -18.03 -0.77
CA GLY A 23 -13.07 -17.77 0.67
C GLY A 23 -13.31 -16.31 1.03
N GLY A 24 -13.27 -15.38 0.07
CA GLY A 24 -13.45 -13.96 0.31
C GLY A 24 -12.34 -13.35 1.17
N THR A 25 -11.10 -13.81 0.99
CA THR A 25 -9.95 -13.34 1.76
C THR A 25 -8.75 -13.01 0.89
N ALA A 26 -7.93 -12.07 1.37
CA ALA A 26 -6.60 -11.82 0.81
C ALA A 26 -5.63 -11.47 1.94
N GLN A 27 -4.35 -11.67 1.69
CA GLN A 27 -3.28 -11.39 2.63
C GLN A 27 -2.04 -10.89 1.91
N LEU A 28 -1.38 -9.90 2.50
CA LEU A 28 -0.05 -9.44 2.13
C LEU A 28 0.86 -9.49 3.36
N LEU A 29 1.93 -10.27 3.29
CA LEU A 29 2.94 -10.46 4.33
C LEU A 29 4.30 -10.12 3.77
N VAL A 30 4.87 -9.02 4.22
CA VAL A 30 6.12 -8.47 3.69
C VAL A 30 7.11 -8.31 4.84
N HIS A 31 8.38 -8.65 4.60
CA HIS A 31 9.46 -8.49 5.55
C HIS A 31 10.70 -7.91 4.88
N ASN A 32 11.46 -7.11 5.63
CA ASN A 32 12.78 -6.60 5.23
C ASN A 32 12.79 -5.94 3.85
N VAL A 33 11.88 -5.01 3.62
CA VAL A 33 11.86 -4.22 2.39
C VAL A 33 12.69 -2.96 2.60
N CYS A 34 13.90 -2.98 2.04
CA CYS A 34 14.96 -2.01 2.34
C CYS A 34 15.03 -0.79 1.41
N SER A 35 14.18 -0.71 0.38
CA SER A 35 14.15 0.39 -0.60
C SER A 35 12.76 1.02 -0.67
N VAL A 36 12.27 1.53 0.46
CA VAL A 36 11.12 2.43 0.45
C VAL A 36 11.68 3.85 0.42
N PHE A 37 11.76 4.44 -0.77
CA PHE A 37 12.16 5.83 -0.91
C PHE A 37 10.96 6.72 -0.68
N ASP A 38 10.99 7.51 0.39
CA ASP A 38 10.07 8.62 0.54
C ASP A 38 10.78 9.89 0.05
N VAL A 39 10.27 10.41 -1.07
CA VAL A 39 10.74 11.68 -1.62
C VAL A 39 9.77 12.75 -1.11
N PHE A 40 10.14 13.42 -0.03
CA PHE A 40 9.42 14.60 0.45
C PHE A 40 9.66 15.76 -0.52
N THR A 41 8.98 15.74 -1.68
CA THR A 41 8.79 16.95 -2.52
C THR A 41 7.71 17.86 -1.94
N VAL A 42 6.92 17.35 -0.99
CA VAL A 42 5.90 18.10 -0.25
C VAL A 42 6.54 18.77 0.97
N PRO A 43 6.24 20.06 1.24
CA PRO A 43 6.62 20.74 2.47
C PRO A 43 6.28 19.89 3.69
N ASN A 44 7.25 19.68 4.59
CA ASN A 44 7.04 18.84 5.75
C ASN A 44 5.99 19.49 6.68
N SER A 45 5.10 18.70 7.29
CA SER A 45 3.98 19.20 8.11
C SER A 45 4.42 19.95 9.38
N PHE A 46 5.66 19.77 9.83
CA PHE A 46 6.30 20.47 10.95
C PHE A 46 7.08 21.72 10.52
N ASP A 47 7.69 21.73 9.33
CA ASP A 47 8.40 22.88 8.77
C ASP A 47 8.25 22.94 7.24
N PRO A 48 7.25 23.69 6.75
CA PRO A 48 7.00 23.83 5.33
C PRO A 48 8.11 24.55 4.55
N ALA A 49 9.01 25.28 5.23
CA ALA A 49 10.12 26.00 4.60
C ALA A 49 11.32 25.08 4.32
N HIS A 50 11.38 23.91 4.96
CA HIS A 50 12.48 22.96 4.84
C HIS A 50 11.93 21.56 4.49
N ALA A 51 11.87 21.27 3.20
CA ALA A 51 11.66 19.91 2.71
C ALA A 51 12.75 19.00 3.28
N LEU A 52 12.37 17.86 3.87
CA LEU A 52 13.31 17.01 4.56
C LEU A 52 14.35 16.41 3.57
N GLY A 53 14.00 16.23 2.29
CA GLY A 53 14.86 15.59 1.28
C GLY A 53 14.41 14.17 0.93
N ILE A 54 15.31 13.36 0.34
CA ILE A 54 15.07 11.94 0.02
C ILE A 54 15.53 11.09 1.21
N PHE A 55 14.64 10.29 1.79
CA PHE A 55 15.01 9.32 2.82
C PHE A 55 14.63 7.91 2.40
N GLY A 56 15.52 6.98 2.73
CA GLY A 56 15.18 5.57 2.74
C GLY A 56 14.47 5.22 4.05
N ALA A 57 13.38 4.47 3.94
CA ALA A 57 12.79 3.73 5.02
C ALA A 57 12.92 2.23 4.74
N ILE A 58 12.96 1.47 5.83
CA ILE A 58 12.94 0.02 5.84
C ILE A 58 11.59 -0.38 6.43
N ILE A 59 10.77 -1.11 5.67
CA ILE A 59 9.63 -1.84 6.23
C ILE A 59 10.19 -3.12 6.81
N ASN A 60 10.27 -3.20 8.13
CA ASN A 60 10.74 -4.39 8.85
C ASN A 60 9.72 -5.51 8.69
N SER A 61 8.44 -5.19 8.87
CA SER A 61 7.32 -6.08 8.61
C SER A 61 6.07 -5.30 8.22
N MET A 62 5.29 -5.86 7.30
CA MET A 62 3.94 -5.39 6.99
C MET A 62 3.02 -6.59 6.80
N ARG A 63 1.88 -6.57 7.48
CA ARG A 63 0.80 -7.55 7.35
C ARG A 63 -0.48 -6.81 7.05
N ILE A 64 -1.09 -7.11 5.91
CA ILE A 64 -2.43 -6.67 5.57
C ILE A 64 -3.30 -7.90 5.35
N GLU A 65 -4.47 -7.92 5.99
CA GLU A 65 -5.42 -9.02 5.88
C GLU A 65 -6.78 -8.48 5.51
N TRP A 66 -7.28 -8.87 4.34
CA TRP A 66 -8.63 -8.56 3.87
C TRP A 66 -9.56 -9.72 4.20
N SER A 67 -10.70 -9.41 4.81
CA SER A 67 -11.73 -10.40 5.14
C SER A 67 -13.08 -9.74 5.39
N GLY A 68 -14.12 -10.55 5.53
CA GLY A 68 -15.47 -10.05 5.83
C GLY A 68 -16.06 -9.29 4.64
N VAL A 69 -16.12 -9.93 3.48
CA VAL A 69 -16.74 -9.36 2.27
C VAL A 69 -18.16 -8.91 2.58
N THR A 70 -18.45 -7.63 2.36
CA THR A 70 -19.77 -7.01 2.55
C THR A 70 -20.48 -6.76 1.22
N ARG A 71 -19.72 -6.61 0.13
CA ARG A 71 -20.27 -6.41 -1.22
C ARG A 71 -19.40 -7.10 -2.26
N SER A 72 -20.05 -7.78 -3.20
CA SER A 72 -19.41 -8.37 -4.38
C SER A 72 -19.91 -7.67 -5.64
N VAL A 73 -18.99 -7.30 -6.53
CA VAL A 73 -19.25 -6.60 -7.78
C VAL A 73 -18.60 -7.38 -8.93
N PRO A 74 -19.19 -8.52 -9.33
CA PRO A 74 -18.67 -9.32 -10.43
C PRO A 74 -18.96 -8.65 -11.79
N GLY A 75 -18.07 -8.83 -12.75
CA GLY A 75 -18.22 -8.35 -14.13
C GLY A 75 -18.29 -6.83 -14.26
N PHE A 76 -17.70 -6.09 -13.31
CA PHE A 76 -17.62 -4.64 -13.39
C PHE A 76 -16.87 -4.24 -14.67
N SER A 77 -17.36 -3.21 -15.35
CA SER A 77 -16.75 -2.70 -16.57
C SER A 77 -16.84 -1.18 -16.60
N ASP A 78 -15.71 -0.53 -16.84
CA ASP A 78 -15.60 0.92 -17.02
C ASP A 78 -15.08 1.23 -18.42
N SER A 79 -16.00 1.65 -19.31
CA SER A 79 -15.67 1.99 -20.69
C SER A 79 -14.87 3.28 -20.84
N THR A 80 -14.88 4.14 -19.82
CA THR A 80 -14.15 5.42 -19.80
C THR A 80 -12.70 5.17 -19.47
N ASN A 81 -12.44 4.42 -18.40
CA ASN A 81 -11.10 4.11 -17.90
C ASN A 81 -10.50 2.82 -18.50
N LYS A 82 -11.26 2.10 -19.33
CA LYS A 82 -10.80 0.91 -20.10
C LYS A 82 -10.30 -0.23 -19.21
N PHE A 83 -11.11 -0.58 -18.20
CA PHE A 83 -10.85 -1.76 -17.38
C PHE A 83 -12.13 -2.51 -17.04
N ARG A 84 -11.96 -3.78 -16.69
CA ARG A 84 -13.04 -4.63 -16.18
C ARG A 84 -12.50 -5.58 -15.12
N GLY A 85 -13.35 -6.11 -14.27
CA GLY A 85 -12.90 -6.99 -13.20
C GLY A 85 -14.01 -7.50 -12.28
N ASP A 86 -13.61 -8.31 -11.33
CA ASP A 86 -14.44 -8.80 -10.24
C ASP A 86 -13.88 -8.24 -8.93
N PHE A 87 -14.71 -7.51 -8.19
CA PHE A 87 -14.26 -6.78 -7.01
C PHE A 87 -15.07 -7.15 -5.76
N PHE A 88 -14.39 -7.23 -4.62
CA PHE A 88 -14.96 -7.59 -3.33
C PHE A 88 -14.62 -6.51 -2.32
N GLU A 89 -15.62 -5.73 -1.91
CA GLU A 89 -15.48 -4.76 -0.82
C GLU A 89 -15.62 -5.48 0.53
N CYS A 90 -14.76 -5.11 1.47
CA CYS A 90 -14.57 -5.82 2.73
C CYS A 90 -13.94 -4.90 3.78
N SER A 91 -13.45 -5.48 4.88
CA SER A 91 -12.58 -4.80 5.83
C SER A 91 -11.15 -5.31 5.71
N ALA A 92 -10.19 -4.51 6.18
CA ALA A 92 -8.81 -4.94 6.31
C ALA A 92 -8.23 -4.61 7.68
N THR A 93 -7.35 -5.47 8.17
CA THR A 93 -6.46 -5.19 9.30
C THR A 93 -5.06 -4.96 8.77
N ILE A 94 -4.40 -3.90 9.23
CA ILE A 94 -3.06 -3.51 8.80
C ILE A 94 -2.16 -3.45 10.02
N ALA A 95 -1.02 -4.13 9.95
CA ALA A 95 0.06 -4.03 10.92
C ALA A 95 1.37 -3.71 10.18
N VAL A 96 2.08 -2.67 10.59
CA VAL A 96 3.31 -2.18 9.96
C VAL A 96 4.33 -1.85 11.03
N SER A 97 5.55 -2.34 10.81
CA SER A 97 6.76 -1.95 11.51
C SER A 97 7.73 -1.35 10.51
N ALA A 98 8.17 -0.13 10.73
CA ALA A 98 9.10 0.57 9.84
C ALA A 98 10.18 1.32 10.61
N THR A 99 11.34 1.49 9.99
CA THR A 99 12.46 2.26 10.54
C THR A 99 13.18 3.06 9.47
N THR A 100 13.83 4.16 9.82
CA THR A 100 14.85 4.79 8.94
C THR A 100 16.25 4.25 9.27
N PRO A 101 17.18 4.18 8.29
CA PRO A 101 18.57 3.79 8.54
C PRO A 101 19.22 4.71 9.58
N ARG A 102 20.00 4.13 10.50
CA ARG A 102 20.68 4.88 11.58
C ARG A 102 21.60 5.99 11.07
N GLU A 103 22.18 5.79 9.90
CA GLU A 103 23.08 6.73 9.21
C GLU A 103 22.40 8.06 8.87
N THR A 104 21.07 8.12 8.88
CA THR A 104 20.29 9.35 8.63
C THR A 104 20.29 10.32 9.82
N GLY A 105 20.89 9.97 10.96
CA GLY A 105 21.00 10.83 12.14
C GLY A 105 19.70 11.03 12.93
N HIS A 106 18.56 10.58 12.39
CA HIS A 106 17.22 10.79 12.94
C HIS A 106 16.42 9.49 13.01
N GLY A 107 17.09 8.39 13.41
CA GLY A 107 16.52 7.03 13.45
C GLY A 107 15.08 7.01 13.97
N PHE A 108 14.14 6.91 13.05
CA PHE A 108 12.71 6.86 13.30
C PHE A 108 12.31 5.40 13.39
N HIS A 109 11.42 5.08 14.32
CA HIS A 109 10.77 3.79 14.43
C HIS A 109 9.27 4.01 14.52
N PHE A 110 8.55 3.35 13.63
CA PHE A 110 7.10 3.32 13.63
C PHE A 110 6.64 1.89 13.82
N GLU A 111 5.66 1.74 14.71
CA GLU A 111 4.94 0.50 14.93
C GLU A 111 3.45 0.86 14.99
N SER A 112 2.64 0.28 14.11
CA SER A 112 1.18 0.43 14.20
C SER A 112 0.63 -0.46 15.30
N ASP A 113 -0.42 0.00 16.00
CA ASP A 113 -1.26 -0.89 16.78
C ASP A 113 -2.46 -1.38 15.93
N PRO A 114 -2.46 -2.64 15.47
CA PRO A 114 -3.55 -3.17 14.64
C PRO A 114 -4.89 -3.19 15.39
N ALA A 115 -4.91 -3.20 16.72
CA ALA A 115 -6.14 -3.16 17.51
C ALA A 115 -6.87 -1.81 17.42
N THR A 116 -6.14 -0.74 17.09
CA THR A 116 -6.68 0.61 16.92
C THR A 116 -6.77 1.06 15.47
N THR A 117 -6.35 0.19 14.54
CA THR A 117 -6.35 0.53 13.12
C THR A 117 -7.79 0.61 12.60
N HIS A 118 -8.10 1.72 11.94
CA HIS A 118 -9.38 1.94 11.27
C HIS A 118 -9.21 1.80 9.77
N THR A 119 -10.13 1.09 9.12
CA THR A 119 -10.16 0.92 7.67
C THR A 119 -11.50 1.41 7.14
N ASP A 120 -11.49 2.59 6.51
CA ASP A 120 -12.71 3.18 5.90
C ASP A 120 -13.18 2.41 4.67
N PHE A 121 -12.23 1.87 3.90
CA PHE A 121 -12.51 1.11 2.69
C PHE A 121 -11.40 0.08 2.46
N ALA A 122 -11.80 -1.14 2.14
CA ALA A 122 -10.89 -2.16 1.66
C ALA A 122 -11.54 -2.97 0.55
N GLN A 123 -10.75 -3.28 -0.47
CA GLN A 123 -11.17 -4.07 -1.60
C GLN A 123 -10.03 -4.96 -2.09
N PHE A 124 -10.38 -6.15 -2.53
CA PHE A 124 -9.51 -7.02 -3.31
C PHE A 124 -10.31 -7.60 -4.48
N GLY A 125 -9.62 -8.15 -5.47
CA GLY A 125 -10.28 -8.67 -6.66
C GLY A 125 -9.32 -8.96 -7.79
N THR A 126 -9.89 -9.18 -8.96
CA THR A 126 -9.18 -9.33 -10.22
C THR A 126 -9.46 -8.12 -11.09
N GLU A 127 -8.41 -7.59 -11.70
CA GLU A 127 -8.53 -6.50 -12.66
C GLU A 127 -7.89 -6.93 -13.99
N HIS A 128 -8.63 -6.71 -15.06
CA HIS A 128 -8.12 -6.74 -16.42
C HIS A 128 -7.97 -5.30 -16.89
N ASN A 129 -6.74 -4.80 -16.75
CA ASN A 129 -6.36 -3.47 -17.20
C ASN A 129 -6.07 -3.53 -18.71
N GLY A 130 -6.77 -2.75 -19.55
CA GLY A 130 -6.64 -2.96 -20.99
C GLY A 130 -7.15 -1.84 -21.89
N VAL A 131 -6.19 -1.16 -22.52
CA VAL A 131 -6.36 -0.46 -23.81
C VAL A 131 -6.86 -1.41 -24.94
N PHE A 132 -6.94 -2.72 -24.69
CA PHE A 132 -7.31 -3.77 -25.65
C PHE A 132 -8.69 -4.42 -25.40
N PHE A 133 -9.57 -3.76 -24.65
CA PHE A 133 -10.99 -4.12 -24.51
C PHE A 133 -11.91 -2.92 -24.81
#